data_AF-A0AAJ2WED6-F1
#
_entry.id   AF-A0AAJ2WED6-F1
#
_cell.length_a   1.000
_cell.length_b   1.000
_cell.length_c   1.000
_cell.angle_alpha   90.00
_cell.angle_beta   90.00
_cell.angle_gamma   90.00
#
_symmetry.space_group_name_H-M   'P 1'
#
loop_
_entity.id
_entity.type
_entity.pdbx_description
1 polymer ?
#
loop_
_entity_poly.entity_id
_entity_poly.type
_entity_poly.pdbx_seq_one_letter_code
_entity_poly.pdbx_strand_id
1 'polypeptide(L)'
;GSLVFAEEKQVGFLPVLRVSKNGRGRTAAAKILTSLILTWVLTLVFTATTFAVYGLRLGYSSPYNALQALSEFTLSPYQLSVGGYFAVSVGVKLIVFSVFVLVVMALSTLFYNYILIYISGLGIFGLSFLLYTLKYIDPSNPLKNLNPVAVAAAAPLFSRYRAVSFFGNVLGYVPCMLTVYMIIAAAAVGITVLFFVRSAAEIRPVFIDFAVSSVMTALTGVRARIRSAFRNGRRRGRVYSMSLFAAESYKTLISSRFIIVAVLLLIVKCSYSLNVNAAPRSYSDTVYKEYMTTLEGPLTDEKLDWLEGERGKINDILGKQKQMQLAYVNDEISFDDYRDYLDDYNYAFSRSELLSVIEEHAAYLEMKKESGVDAWFMYDTGWKKLYSGDADLFLYTCILLLLTGSFASEYISRSSSGGFAAILRATKNGRKKTFYAKLISAVTVAGVTAVLFGAVDVAVIFRNFDMPSAAAPLASVRMFVSVGGGISVGEYLVLFLALRFIGALIMSVLVCALSELLCRYIPVLGTCVVLTLLPALFAYFGLSAADKVNFLTLLAGTPLYLESVSASLFGCGWAMMAVWIGAAAVIVLALLAPAKKMFVKG
;
A
#
# COMPACT_ATOMS: atom_id res chain seq x y z
N GLY A 1 12.15 15.26 -12.72
CA GLY A 1 10.91 15.75 -13.38
C GLY A 1 10.13 16.74 -12.52
N SER A 2 9.55 16.29 -11.40
CA SER A 2 8.59 17.08 -10.60
C SER A 2 9.14 18.36 -9.96
N LEU A 3 10.43 18.37 -9.62
CA LEU A 3 11.11 19.50 -8.96
C LEU A 3 11.44 20.67 -9.90
N VAL A 4 11.69 20.35 -11.17
CA VAL A 4 12.45 21.18 -12.10
C VAL A 4 11.79 22.55 -12.36
N PHE A 5 10.46 22.60 -12.33
CA PHE A 5 9.69 23.82 -12.58
C PHE A 5 8.82 24.26 -11.38
N ALA A 6 8.38 23.31 -10.54
CA ALA A 6 7.54 23.62 -9.40
C ALA A 6 8.28 24.41 -8.31
N GLU A 7 9.58 24.14 -8.10
CA GLU A 7 10.37 24.78 -7.04
C GLU A 7 10.48 26.29 -7.20
N GLU A 8 10.80 26.74 -8.41
CA GLU A 8 11.02 28.16 -8.69
C GLU A 8 9.76 29.00 -8.50
N LYS A 9 8.58 28.42 -8.78
CA LYS A 9 7.32 29.12 -8.50
C LYS A 9 7.03 29.15 -7.00
N GLN A 10 7.32 28.07 -6.29
CA GLN A 10 7.09 28.01 -4.85
C GLN A 10 8.02 28.90 -4.03
N VAL A 11 9.25 29.10 -4.51
CA VAL A 11 10.23 30.03 -3.92
C VAL A 11 9.96 31.49 -4.35
N GLY A 12 9.10 31.71 -5.36
CA GLY A 12 8.82 33.04 -5.90
C GLY A 12 9.92 33.59 -6.80
N PHE A 13 10.90 32.76 -7.19
CA PHE A 13 12.01 33.14 -8.07
C PHE A 13 11.62 33.20 -9.57
N LEU A 14 10.53 32.53 -9.93
CA LEU A 14 10.07 32.40 -11.32
C LEU A 14 9.87 33.74 -12.08
N PRO A 15 9.36 34.83 -11.49
CA PRO A 15 9.32 36.15 -12.14
C PRO A 15 10.70 36.71 -12.47
N VAL A 16 11.66 36.60 -11.55
CA VAL A 16 13.05 37.07 -11.74
C VAL A 16 13.72 36.29 -12.87
N LEU A 17 13.56 34.96 -12.85
CA LEU A 17 14.07 34.09 -13.91
C LEU A 17 13.57 34.56 -15.28
N ARG A 18 12.26 34.83 -15.43
CA ARG A 18 11.63 35.18 -16.72
C ARG A 18 12.03 36.54 -17.30
N VAL A 19 12.55 37.46 -16.49
CA VAL A 19 13.05 38.77 -16.93
C VAL A 19 14.50 38.69 -17.44
N SER A 20 15.23 37.64 -17.08
CA SER A 20 16.60 37.42 -17.57
C SER A 20 16.64 37.10 -19.08
N LYS A 21 17.76 37.49 -19.74
CA LYS A 21 17.97 37.39 -21.20
C LYS A 21 17.67 36.00 -21.80
N ASN A 22 17.92 34.92 -21.07
CA ASN A 22 17.68 33.53 -21.51
C ASN A 22 16.60 32.80 -20.69
N GLY A 23 15.92 33.49 -19.77
CA GLY A 23 15.08 32.91 -18.71
C GLY A 23 13.79 32.21 -19.12
N ARG A 24 13.43 32.24 -20.40
CA ARG A 24 12.19 31.68 -20.96
C ARG A 24 12.48 30.36 -21.67
N GLY A 25 12.31 30.30 -23.00
CA GLY A 25 12.42 29.05 -23.77
C GLY A 25 13.79 28.37 -23.67
N ARG A 26 14.89 29.15 -23.64
CA ARG A 26 16.25 28.59 -23.53
C ARG A 26 16.49 27.90 -22.18
N THR A 27 16.04 28.50 -21.07
CA THR A 27 16.09 27.84 -19.76
C THR A 27 15.19 26.60 -19.71
N ALA A 28 14.00 26.63 -20.33
CA ALA A 28 13.14 25.46 -20.42
C ALA A 28 13.83 24.29 -21.16
N ALA A 29 14.45 24.58 -22.31
CA ALA A 29 15.18 23.59 -23.09
C ALA A 29 16.38 23.00 -22.31
N ALA A 30 17.17 23.86 -21.64
CA ALA A 30 18.29 23.42 -20.81
C ALA A 30 17.83 22.50 -19.66
N LYS A 31 16.70 22.81 -19.03
CA LYS A 31 16.09 22.00 -17.97
C LYS A 31 15.58 20.65 -18.44
N ILE A 32 14.94 20.63 -19.62
CA ILE A 32 14.50 19.40 -20.26
C ILE A 32 15.71 18.51 -20.56
N LEU A 33 16.74 19.07 -21.20
CA LEU A 33 17.97 18.33 -21.54
C LEU A 33 18.68 17.78 -20.29
N THR A 34 18.84 18.61 -19.26
CA THR A 34 19.46 18.19 -17.99
C THR A 34 18.67 17.07 -17.33
N SER A 35 17.34 17.16 -17.35
CA SER A 35 16.47 16.11 -16.80
C SER A 35 16.56 14.81 -17.58
N LEU A 36 16.68 14.87 -18.91
CA LEU A 36 16.88 13.69 -19.75
C LEU A 36 18.23 13.03 -19.48
N ILE A 37 19.33 13.80 -19.42
CA ILE A 37 20.67 13.29 -19.11
C ILE A 37 20.67 12.61 -17.74
N LEU A 38 20.12 13.26 -16.71
CA LEU A 38 20.02 12.67 -15.37
C LEU A 38 19.23 11.35 -15.40
N THR A 39 18.15 11.30 -16.17
CA THR A 39 17.33 10.10 -16.31
C THR A 39 18.10 8.97 -17.00
N TRP A 40 18.89 9.27 -18.02
CA TRP A 40 19.74 8.29 -18.70
C TRP A 40 20.83 7.75 -17.78
N VAL A 41 21.52 8.63 -17.04
CA VAL A 41 22.53 8.20 -16.06
C VAL A 41 21.88 7.27 -15.02
N LEU A 42 20.74 7.67 -14.45
CA LEU A 42 20.07 6.90 -13.41
C LEU A 42 19.60 5.52 -13.91
N THR A 43 19.01 5.47 -15.10
CA THR A 43 18.53 4.23 -15.72
C THR A 43 19.68 3.29 -16.10
N LEU A 44 20.80 3.83 -16.58
CA LEU A 44 22.02 3.05 -16.84
C LEU A 44 22.60 2.49 -15.54
N VAL A 45 22.68 3.30 -14.47
CA VAL A 45 23.16 2.85 -13.16
C VAL A 45 22.28 1.72 -12.62
N PHE A 46 20.95 1.87 -12.60
CA PHE A 46 20.05 0.81 -12.11
C PHE A 46 20.09 -0.46 -12.97
N THR A 47 20.26 -0.31 -14.29
CA THR A 47 20.38 -1.47 -15.17
C THR A 47 21.73 -2.16 -14.97
N ALA A 48 22.81 -1.41 -14.78
CA ALA A 48 24.15 -1.93 -14.49
C ALA A 48 24.20 -2.63 -13.14
N THR A 49 23.55 -2.11 -12.09
CA THR A 49 23.48 -2.78 -10.78
C THR A 49 22.74 -4.11 -10.89
N THR A 50 21.60 -4.11 -11.59
CA THR A 50 20.82 -5.33 -11.81
C THR A 50 21.64 -6.36 -12.58
N PHE A 51 22.31 -5.93 -13.64
CA PHE A 51 23.19 -6.78 -14.44
C PHE A 51 24.34 -7.35 -13.59
N ALA A 52 25.01 -6.53 -12.79
CA ALA A 52 26.10 -6.94 -11.91
C ALA A 52 25.65 -7.96 -10.86
N VAL A 53 24.48 -7.76 -10.24
CA VAL A 53 23.92 -8.71 -9.25
C VAL A 53 23.68 -10.08 -9.89
N TYR A 54 23.08 -10.12 -11.07
CA TYR A 54 22.89 -11.39 -11.78
C TYR A 54 24.21 -12.07 -12.15
N GLY A 55 25.21 -11.29 -12.59
CA GLY A 55 26.54 -11.82 -12.90
C GLY A 55 27.24 -12.44 -11.69
N LEU A 56 27.16 -11.78 -10.54
CA LEU A 56 27.80 -12.25 -9.31
C LEU A 56 27.09 -13.48 -8.70
N ARG A 57 25.77 -13.62 -8.91
CA ARG A 57 24.97 -14.71 -8.31
C ARG A 57 24.83 -15.94 -9.19
N LEU A 58 24.64 -15.75 -10.49
CA LEU A 58 24.29 -16.82 -11.43
C LEU A 58 25.36 -17.04 -12.51
N GLY A 59 26.27 -16.09 -12.71
CA GLY A 59 27.18 -16.06 -13.86
C GLY A 59 26.47 -15.64 -15.16
N TYR A 60 27.25 -15.36 -16.21
CA TYR A 60 26.72 -15.02 -17.53
C TYR A 60 26.93 -16.17 -18.53
N SER A 61 25.95 -16.38 -19.39
CA SER A 61 26.09 -17.21 -20.59
C SER A 61 26.72 -16.41 -21.74
N SER A 62 27.10 -17.10 -22.82
CA SER A 62 27.68 -16.45 -24.00
C SER A 62 26.73 -15.40 -24.60
N PRO A 63 27.15 -14.14 -24.77
CA PRO A 63 26.30 -13.07 -25.31
C PRO A 63 26.02 -13.22 -26.81
N TYR A 64 26.75 -14.11 -27.50
CA TYR A 64 26.63 -14.35 -28.93
C TYR A 64 25.55 -15.37 -29.29
N ASN A 65 25.00 -16.07 -28.30
CA ASN A 65 23.92 -17.03 -28.52
C ASN A 65 22.70 -16.34 -29.14
N ALA A 66 22.01 -17.05 -30.03
CA ALA A 66 20.75 -16.56 -30.60
C ALA A 66 19.69 -16.41 -29.50
N LEU A 67 18.89 -15.35 -29.56
CA LEU A 67 17.84 -15.08 -28.58
C LEU A 67 16.81 -16.22 -28.52
N GLN A 68 16.55 -16.88 -29.65
CA GLN A 68 15.64 -18.03 -29.78
C GLN A 68 16.08 -19.27 -28.99
N ALA A 69 17.32 -19.32 -28.51
CA ALA A 69 17.78 -20.41 -27.65
C ALA A 69 17.08 -20.39 -26.27
N LEU A 70 16.47 -19.27 -25.89
CA LEU A 70 15.69 -19.13 -24.67
C LEU A 70 14.22 -19.48 -24.93
N SER A 71 13.63 -20.32 -24.06
CA SER A 71 12.25 -20.82 -24.20
C SER A 71 11.19 -19.71 -24.27
N GLU A 72 11.45 -18.55 -23.65
CA GLU A 72 10.56 -17.38 -23.67
C GLU A 72 10.56 -16.65 -25.03
N PHE A 73 11.62 -16.81 -25.83
CA PHE A 73 11.82 -16.11 -27.09
C PHE A 73 11.80 -17.04 -28.32
N THR A 74 11.32 -18.28 -28.17
CA THR A 74 11.19 -19.25 -29.27
C THR A 74 10.35 -18.71 -30.44
N LEU A 75 9.35 -17.87 -30.14
CA LEU A 75 8.46 -17.25 -31.13
C LEU A 75 8.93 -15.85 -31.57
N SER A 76 10.15 -15.44 -31.21
CA SER A 76 10.67 -14.13 -31.54
C SER A 76 11.00 -14.03 -33.04
N PRO A 77 10.46 -13.05 -33.77
CA PRO A 77 10.70 -12.89 -35.21
C PRO A 77 12.06 -12.23 -35.51
N TYR A 78 12.79 -11.79 -34.48
CA TYR A 78 13.99 -10.96 -34.62
C TYR A 78 15.26 -11.79 -34.53
N GLN A 79 16.14 -11.67 -35.53
CA GLN A 79 17.46 -12.28 -35.53
C GLN A 79 18.43 -11.47 -34.65
N LEU A 80 18.32 -11.65 -33.34
CA LEU A 80 19.14 -10.96 -32.34
C LEU A 80 19.95 -11.97 -31.54
N SER A 81 21.19 -11.60 -31.18
CA SER A 81 21.93 -12.31 -30.14
C SER A 81 21.41 -11.89 -28.76
N VAL A 82 21.71 -12.66 -27.71
CA VAL A 82 21.37 -12.33 -26.32
C VAL A 82 21.96 -10.97 -25.92
N GLY A 83 23.21 -10.67 -26.31
CA GLY A 83 23.84 -9.37 -26.09
C GLY A 83 23.18 -8.24 -26.89
N GLY A 84 22.78 -8.51 -28.13
CA GLY A 84 22.03 -7.57 -28.96
C GLY A 84 20.66 -7.22 -28.36
N TYR A 85 19.94 -8.23 -27.87
CA TYR A 85 18.68 -8.03 -27.15
C TYR A 85 18.88 -7.20 -25.88
N PHE A 86 19.93 -7.45 -25.10
CA PHE A 86 20.24 -6.66 -23.92
C PHE A 86 20.42 -5.17 -24.28
N ALA A 87 21.21 -4.85 -25.31
CA ALA A 87 21.40 -3.48 -25.77
C ALA A 87 20.10 -2.80 -26.21
N VAL A 88 19.26 -3.52 -26.97
CA VAL A 88 17.94 -3.03 -27.40
C VAL A 88 17.03 -2.82 -26.19
N SER A 89 17.03 -3.72 -25.22
CA SER A 89 16.23 -3.60 -23.98
C SER A 89 16.62 -2.37 -23.17
N VAL A 90 17.91 -2.04 -23.09
CA VAL A 90 18.41 -0.80 -22.47
C VAL A 90 17.91 0.41 -23.25
N GLY A 91 18.00 0.39 -24.59
CA GLY A 91 17.49 1.47 -25.44
C GLY A 91 15.99 1.72 -25.25
N VAL A 92 15.19 0.67 -25.19
CA VAL A 92 13.73 0.77 -24.93
C VAL A 92 13.47 1.39 -23.56
N LYS A 93 14.19 0.96 -22.51
CA LYS A 93 14.08 1.57 -21.17
C LYS A 93 14.43 3.06 -21.19
N LEU A 94 15.51 3.45 -21.88
CA LEU A 94 15.88 4.86 -22.01
C LEU A 94 14.77 5.70 -22.64
N ILE A 95 14.12 5.20 -23.71
CA ILE A 95 13.01 5.89 -24.38
C ILE A 95 11.82 6.04 -23.42
N VAL A 96 11.38 4.95 -22.77
CA VAL A 96 10.20 4.96 -21.89
C VAL A 96 10.40 5.92 -20.72
N PHE A 97 11.53 5.83 -20.02
CA PHE A 97 11.80 6.69 -18.87
C PHE A 97 12.00 8.17 -19.28
N SER A 98 12.53 8.42 -20.48
CA SER A 98 12.61 9.78 -21.04
C SER A 98 11.22 10.38 -21.25
N VAL A 99 10.32 9.63 -21.91
CA VAL A 99 8.93 10.07 -22.13
C VAL A 99 8.20 10.28 -20.80
N PHE A 100 8.37 9.36 -19.85
CA PHE A 100 7.76 9.49 -18.52
C PHE A 100 8.22 10.77 -17.80
N VAL A 101 9.53 11.08 -17.82
CA VAL A 101 10.07 12.29 -17.20
C VAL A 101 9.58 13.56 -17.90
N LEU A 102 9.45 13.55 -19.24
CA LEU A 102 8.85 14.65 -20.01
C LEU A 102 7.38 14.89 -19.62
N VAL A 103 6.58 13.82 -19.51
CA VAL A 103 5.17 13.92 -19.07
C VAL A 103 5.08 14.49 -17.65
N VAL A 104 5.90 14.02 -16.72
CA VAL A 104 5.93 14.55 -15.35
C VAL A 104 6.39 16.02 -15.32
N MET A 105 7.31 16.43 -16.19
CA MET A 105 7.68 17.85 -16.33
C MET A 105 6.53 18.70 -16.89
N ALA A 106 5.76 18.18 -17.86
CA ALA A 106 4.57 18.86 -18.37
C ALA A 106 3.56 19.09 -17.24
N LEU A 107 3.28 18.05 -16.44
CA LEU A 107 2.43 18.15 -15.25
C LEU A 107 3.01 19.13 -14.22
N SER A 108 4.33 19.19 -14.07
CA SER A 108 4.99 20.17 -13.20
C SER A 108 4.71 21.61 -13.62
N THR A 109 4.72 21.90 -14.92
CA THR A 109 4.39 23.23 -15.45
C THR A 109 2.89 23.54 -15.45
N LEU A 110 2.03 22.51 -15.39
CA LEU A 110 0.57 22.70 -15.31
C LEU A 110 0.11 22.99 -13.88
N PHE A 111 0.54 22.17 -12.92
CA PHE A 111 0.04 22.25 -11.55
C PHE A 111 0.85 23.18 -10.64
N TYR A 112 2.17 23.26 -10.84
CA TYR A 112 3.13 23.92 -9.92
C TYR A 112 2.95 23.60 -8.43
N ASN A 113 2.32 22.46 -8.12
CA ASN A 113 2.09 21.99 -6.77
C ASN A 113 2.67 20.58 -6.68
N TYR A 114 3.70 20.40 -5.85
CA TYR A 114 4.42 19.14 -5.70
C TYR A 114 3.50 17.96 -5.50
N ILE A 115 2.51 18.09 -4.62
CA ILE A 115 1.61 17.00 -4.26
C ILE A 115 0.79 16.55 -5.48
N LEU A 116 0.22 17.51 -6.23
CA LEU A 116 -0.54 17.19 -7.44
C LEU A 116 0.34 16.55 -8.52
N ILE A 117 1.60 16.97 -8.63
CA ILE A 117 2.56 16.39 -9.56
C ILE A 117 2.93 14.96 -9.16
N TYR A 118 3.16 14.71 -7.87
CA TYR A 118 3.44 13.36 -7.36
C TYR A 118 2.22 12.45 -7.51
N ILE A 119 1.01 12.92 -7.17
CA ILE A 119 -0.22 12.13 -7.32
C ILE A 119 -0.52 11.84 -8.79
N SER A 120 -0.37 12.82 -9.68
CA SER A 120 -0.59 12.60 -11.11
C SER A 120 0.46 11.66 -11.71
N GLY A 121 1.74 11.82 -11.35
CA GLY A 121 2.80 10.91 -11.77
C GLY A 121 2.60 9.47 -11.27
N LEU A 122 2.25 9.32 -9.98
CA LEU A 122 1.94 8.01 -9.37
C LEU A 122 0.64 7.43 -9.91
N GLY A 123 -0.36 8.26 -10.23
CA GLY A 123 -1.60 7.86 -10.87
C GLY A 123 -1.38 7.36 -12.29
N ILE A 124 -0.52 8.04 -13.08
CA ILE A 124 -0.14 7.57 -14.42
C ILE A 124 0.58 6.23 -14.31
N PHE A 125 1.59 6.13 -13.43
CA PHE A 125 2.31 4.87 -13.22
C PHE A 125 1.40 3.74 -12.69
N GLY A 126 0.51 4.06 -11.75
CA GLY A 126 -0.40 3.10 -11.12
C GLY A 126 -1.50 2.62 -12.07
N LEU A 127 -2.10 3.52 -12.85
CA LEU A 127 -3.03 3.15 -13.92
C LEU A 127 -2.33 2.30 -14.98
N SER A 128 -1.11 2.69 -15.35
CA SER A 128 -0.24 1.91 -16.21
C SER A 128 0.02 0.50 -15.65
N PHE A 129 0.39 0.38 -14.39
CA PHE A 129 0.62 -0.92 -13.76
C PHE A 129 -0.66 -1.77 -13.72
N LEU A 130 -1.79 -1.17 -13.37
CA LEU A 130 -3.09 -1.83 -13.29
C LEU A 130 -3.52 -2.40 -14.65
N LEU A 131 -3.42 -1.58 -15.72
CA LEU A 131 -3.72 -2.02 -17.08
C LEU A 131 -2.80 -3.17 -17.55
N TYR A 132 -1.55 -3.20 -17.07
CA TYR A 132 -0.64 -4.31 -17.35
C TYR A 132 -1.04 -5.61 -16.61
N THR A 133 -1.48 -5.51 -15.35
CA THR A 133 -1.82 -6.67 -14.51
C THR A 133 -3.21 -7.27 -14.78
N LEU A 134 -4.14 -6.53 -15.36
CA LEU A 134 -5.50 -7.02 -15.62
C LEU A 134 -5.50 -8.20 -16.62
N LYS A 135 -5.88 -9.38 -16.14
CA LYS A 135 -5.96 -10.62 -16.95
C LYS A 135 -7.08 -10.57 -18.00
N TYR A 136 -8.18 -9.86 -17.73
CA TYR A 136 -9.36 -9.78 -18.61
C TYR A 136 -9.20 -8.87 -19.84
N ILE A 137 -8.10 -8.12 -19.94
CA ILE A 137 -7.82 -7.32 -21.13
C ILE A 137 -7.15 -8.22 -22.17
N ASP A 138 -7.75 -8.29 -23.36
CA ASP A 138 -7.25 -9.04 -24.50
C ASP A 138 -5.74 -8.85 -24.69
N PRO A 139 -4.96 -9.94 -24.86
CA PRO A 139 -3.52 -9.86 -25.07
C PRO A 139 -3.10 -9.03 -26.30
N SER A 140 -4.00 -8.77 -27.23
CA SER A 140 -3.80 -7.93 -28.43
C SER A 140 -4.10 -6.45 -28.20
N ASN A 141 -4.72 -6.07 -27.07
CA ASN A 141 -5.16 -4.69 -26.85
C ASN A 141 -3.95 -3.74 -26.75
N PRO A 142 -3.90 -2.64 -27.55
CA PRO A 142 -2.79 -1.70 -27.52
C PRO A 142 -2.61 -1.03 -26.16
N LEU A 143 -3.67 -0.85 -25.36
CA LEU A 143 -3.60 -0.21 -24.05
C LEU A 143 -2.87 -1.04 -22.99
N LYS A 144 -2.83 -2.36 -23.15
CA LYS A 144 -2.10 -3.26 -22.23
C LYS A 144 -0.62 -3.30 -22.54
N ASN A 145 -0.28 -3.31 -23.83
CA ASN A 145 1.06 -3.61 -24.31
C ASN A 145 1.88 -2.34 -24.70
N LEU A 146 1.25 -1.21 -25.11
CA LEU A 146 1.94 0.09 -25.37
C LEU A 146 2.15 0.91 -24.10
N ASN A 147 1.65 0.41 -22.99
CA ASN A 147 1.72 1.02 -21.69
C ASN A 147 3.19 1.16 -21.20
N PRO A 148 3.59 2.28 -20.58
CA PRO A 148 4.94 2.47 -20.02
C PRO A 148 5.51 1.29 -19.24
N VAL A 149 4.69 0.61 -18.42
CA VAL A 149 5.16 -0.56 -17.64
C VAL A 149 5.48 -1.75 -18.53
N ALA A 150 4.60 -2.06 -19.48
CA ALA A 150 4.78 -3.17 -20.41
C ALA A 150 5.97 -2.95 -21.35
N VAL A 151 6.13 -1.71 -21.84
CA VAL A 151 7.23 -1.34 -22.74
C VAL A 151 8.57 -1.32 -21.98
N ALA A 152 8.60 -0.83 -20.74
CA ALA A 152 9.80 -0.85 -19.90
C ALA A 152 10.30 -2.27 -19.56
N ALA A 153 9.39 -3.25 -19.50
CA ALA A 153 9.76 -4.66 -19.32
C ALA A 153 10.51 -5.24 -20.53
N ALA A 154 10.34 -4.66 -21.72
CA ALA A 154 10.93 -5.06 -23.01
C ALA A 154 10.60 -6.47 -23.51
N ALA A 155 10.68 -7.52 -22.68
CA ALA A 155 10.44 -8.92 -23.06
C ALA A 155 9.12 -9.17 -23.81
N PRO A 156 7.95 -8.62 -23.39
CA PRO A 156 6.69 -8.85 -24.11
C PRO A 156 6.66 -8.29 -25.55
N LEU A 157 7.56 -7.35 -25.88
CA LEU A 157 7.65 -6.75 -27.22
C LEU A 157 8.41 -7.64 -28.20
N PHE A 158 9.35 -8.45 -27.70
CA PHE A 158 10.26 -9.23 -28.52
C PHE A 158 9.98 -10.73 -28.48
N SER A 159 9.22 -11.24 -27.50
CA SER A 159 8.92 -12.67 -27.38
C SER A 159 8.07 -13.24 -28.51
N ARG A 160 7.15 -12.43 -29.07
CA ARG A 160 6.28 -12.84 -30.18
C ARG A 160 5.95 -11.66 -31.09
N TYR A 161 5.89 -11.89 -32.40
CA TYR A 161 5.40 -10.90 -33.34
C TYR A 161 3.95 -10.50 -33.03
N ARG A 162 3.71 -9.20 -32.89
CA ARG A 162 2.38 -8.60 -32.73
C ARG A 162 2.25 -7.40 -33.64
N ALA A 163 1.04 -7.15 -34.11
CA ALA A 163 0.72 -6.00 -34.94
C ALA A 163 -0.62 -5.39 -34.53
N VAL A 164 -0.77 -4.10 -34.78
CA VAL A 164 -2.01 -3.34 -34.54
C VAL A 164 -2.49 -2.83 -35.88
N SER A 165 -3.78 -3.01 -36.17
CA SER A 165 -4.42 -2.41 -37.34
C SER A 165 -4.64 -0.92 -37.10
N PHE A 166 -4.01 -0.07 -37.89
CA PHE A 166 -4.15 1.38 -37.83
C PHE A 166 -4.61 1.89 -39.21
N PHE A 167 -5.84 2.41 -39.30
CA PHE A 167 -6.47 2.91 -40.54
C PHE A 167 -6.36 1.94 -41.74
N GLY A 168 -6.63 0.65 -41.51
CA GLY A 168 -6.58 -0.37 -42.56
C GLY A 168 -5.17 -0.92 -42.88
N ASN A 169 -4.11 -0.33 -42.33
CA ASN A 169 -2.74 -0.83 -42.46
C ASN A 169 -2.31 -1.62 -41.21
N VAL A 170 -1.57 -2.71 -41.40
CA VAL A 170 -1.03 -3.53 -40.30
C VAL A 170 0.34 -2.99 -39.92
N LEU A 171 0.43 -2.32 -38.78
CA LEU A 171 1.69 -1.82 -38.23
C LEU A 171 2.22 -2.76 -37.15
N GLY A 172 3.48 -3.18 -37.30
CA GLY A 172 4.18 -3.95 -36.28
C GLY A 172 4.27 -3.17 -34.95
N TYR A 173 4.34 -3.90 -33.84
CA TYR A 173 4.27 -3.32 -32.51
C TYR A 173 5.44 -2.38 -32.17
N VAL A 174 6.66 -2.72 -32.59
CA VAL A 174 7.86 -1.89 -32.32
C VAL A 174 7.80 -0.54 -33.04
N PRO A 175 7.52 -0.45 -34.35
CA PRO A 175 7.26 0.83 -35.01
C PRO A 175 6.10 1.62 -34.39
N CYS A 176 5.00 0.95 -34.04
CA CYS A 176 3.85 1.58 -33.40
C CYS A 176 4.20 2.18 -32.02
N MET A 177 5.01 1.48 -31.23
CA MET A 177 5.50 1.99 -29.95
C MET A 177 6.36 3.24 -30.16
N LEU A 178 7.32 3.20 -31.09
CA LEU A 178 8.18 4.35 -31.36
C LEU A 178 7.37 5.58 -31.80
N THR A 179 6.39 5.43 -32.70
CA THR A 179 5.57 6.55 -33.16
C THR A 179 4.73 7.14 -32.02
N VAL A 180 4.06 6.30 -31.22
CA VAL A 180 3.25 6.75 -30.09
C VAL A 180 4.10 7.47 -29.04
N TYR A 181 5.24 6.91 -28.66
CA TYR A 181 6.12 7.52 -27.67
C TYR A 181 6.74 8.83 -28.18
N MET A 182 7.09 8.91 -29.46
CA MET A 182 7.56 10.16 -30.08
C MET A 182 6.48 11.25 -30.08
N ILE A 183 5.23 10.91 -30.39
CA ILE A 183 4.09 11.85 -30.32
C ILE A 183 3.90 12.35 -28.88
N ILE A 184 3.91 11.45 -27.90
CA ILE A 184 3.77 11.82 -26.48
C ILE A 184 4.94 12.70 -26.03
N ALA A 185 6.18 12.37 -26.42
CA ALA A 185 7.36 13.16 -26.09
C ALA A 185 7.26 14.57 -26.69
N ALA A 186 6.92 14.68 -27.97
CA ALA A 186 6.75 15.95 -28.67
C ALA A 186 5.64 16.80 -28.04
N ALA A 187 4.50 16.19 -27.71
CA ALA A 187 3.41 16.86 -27.02
C ALA A 187 3.83 17.34 -25.62
N ALA A 188 4.52 16.52 -24.83
CA ALA A 188 5.00 16.89 -23.51
C ALA A 188 6.04 18.03 -23.55
N VAL A 189 6.97 18.01 -24.51
CA VAL A 189 7.91 19.12 -24.75
C VAL A 189 7.17 20.38 -25.18
N GLY A 190 6.20 20.26 -26.09
CA GLY A 190 5.37 21.40 -26.52
C GLY A 190 4.60 22.03 -25.35
N ILE A 191 3.95 21.21 -24.53
CA ILE A 191 3.22 21.66 -23.34
C ILE A 191 4.17 22.33 -22.33
N THR A 192 5.29 21.69 -21.98
CA THR A 192 6.27 22.27 -21.03
C THR A 192 6.77 23.63 -21.50
N VAL A 193 7.18 23.76 -22.76
CA VAL A 193 7.68 25.03 -23.31
C VAL A 193 6.57 26.07 -23.36
N LEU A 194 5.37 25.71 -23.84
CA LEU A 194 4.24 26.64 -23.96
C LEU A 194 3.79 27.18 -22.61
N PHE A 195 3.60 26.32 -21.61
CA PHE A 195 3.16 26.71 -20.26
C PHE A 195 4.25 27.37 -19.42
N PHE A 196 5.52 27.11 -19.72
CA PHE A 196 6.63 27.80 -19.06
C PHE A 196 6.86 29.20 -19.63
N VAL A 197 6.77 29.35 -20.96
CA VAL A 197 6.98 30.62 -21.66
C VAL A 197 5.78 31.56 -21.51
N ARG A 198 4.55 31.06 -21.66
CA ARG A 198 3.33 31.85 -21.43
C ARG A 198 3.00 31.88 -19.93
N SER A 199 2.50 33.02 -19.44
CA SER A 199 2.25 33.16 -18.02
C SER A 199 1.07 32.26 -17.58
N ALA A 200 1.21 31.49 -16.50
CA ALA A 200 0.15 30.63 -15.97
C ALA A 200 -1.13 31.38 -15.55
N ALA A 201 -1.11 32.72 -15.56
CA ALA A 201 -2.28 33.57 -15.36
C ALA A 201 -3.13 33.75 -16.64
N GLU A 202 -2.54 33.63 -17.83
CA GLU A 202 -3.22 33.86 -19.12
C GLU A 202 -3.80 32.58 -19.72
N ILE A 203 -3.29 31.41 -19.34
CA ILE A 203 -3.78 30.09 -19.77
C ILE A 203 -4.10 29.28 -18.51
N ARG A 204 -5.20 29.60 -17.85
CA ARG A 204 -5.82 28.66 -16.91
C ARG A 204 -6.54 27.61 -17.76
N PRO A 205 -6.16 26.32 -17.71
CA PRO A 205 -6.93 25.29 -18.40
C PRO A 205 -8.32 25.21 -17.74
N VAL A 206 -9.36 25.57 -18.49
CA VAL A 206 -10.78 25.55 -18.09
C VAL A 206 -11.19 24.22 -17.46
N PHE A 207 -10.54 23.11 -17.84
CA PHE A 207 -10.76 21.79 -17.28
C PHE A 207 -10.41 21.66 -15.79
N ILE A 208 -9.38 22.38 -15.30
CA ILE A 208 -9.03 22.38 -13.87
C ILE A 208 -10.10 23.15 -13.08
N ASP A 209 -10.57 24.29 -13.59
CA ASP A 209 -11.65 25.03 -12.93
C ASP A 209 -12.97 24.24 -12.98
N PHE A 210 -13.25 23.46 -14.04
CA PHE A 210 -14.44 22.59 -14.11
C PHE A 210 -14.36 21.37 -13.16
N ALA A 211 -13.26 20.63 -13.16
CA ALA A 211 -13.09 19.47 -12.27
C ALA A 211 -13.05 19.88 -10.79
N VAL A 212 -12.38 20.99 -10.49
CA VAL A 212 -12.36 21.57 -9.14
C VAL A 212 -13.73 22.17 -8.79
N SER A 213 -14.43 22.83 -9.73
CA SER A 213 -15.78 23.36 -9.52
C SER A 213 -16.79 22.26 -9.25
N SER A 214 -16.81 21.17 -10.02
CA SER A 214 -17.74 20.04 -9.84
C SER A 214 -17.55 19.33 -8.50
N VAL A 215 -16.30 19.17 -8.06
CA VAL A 215 -15.98 18.62 -6.74
C VAL A 215 -16.29 19.64 -5.63
N MET A 216 -16.03 20.92 -5.88
CA MET A 216 -16.27 22.00 -4.92
C MET A 216 -17.76 22.30 -4.78
N THR A 217 -18.59 22.15 -5.82
CA THR A 217 -20.06 22.24 -5.75
C THR A 217 -20.63 21.09 -4.95
N ALA A 218 -20.15 19.86 -5.16
CA ALA A 218 -20.50 18.70 -4.33
C ALA A 218 -20.10 18.90 -2.86
N LEU A 219 -18.87 19.36 -2.59
CA LEU A 219 -18.40 19.68 -1.24
C LEU A 219 -19.13 20.87 -0.62
N THR A 220 -19.55 21.88 -1.40
CA THR A 220 -20.38 22.99 -0.92
C THR A 220 -21.80 22.54 -0.62
N GLY A 221 -22.34 21.55 -1.35
CA GLY A 221 -23.62 20.92 -1.04
C GLY A 221 -23.58 20.18 0.30
N VAL A 222 -22.51 19.42 0.54
CA VAL A 222 -22.24 18.80 1.86
C VAL A 222 -22.03 19.87 2.94
N ARG A 223 -21.25 20.92 2.66
CA ARG A 223 -21.00 22.03 3.59
C ARG A 223 -22.25 22.84 3.90
N ALA A 224 -23.16 23.00 2.93
CA ALA A 224 -24.44 23.67 3.09
C ALA A 224 -25.40 22.82 3.93
N ARG A 225 -25.42 21.49 3.72
CA ARG A 225 -26.20 20.54 4.54
C ARG A 225 -25.70 20.45 5.98
N ILE A 226 -24.38 20.42 6.18
CA ILE A 226 -23.77 20.47 7.52
C ILE A 226 -24.07 21.83 8.19
N ARG A 227 -23.96 22.93 7.44
CA ARG A 227 -24.25 24.28 7.95
C ARG A 227 -25.73 24.48 8.25
N SER A 228 -26.65 23.87 7.49
CA SER A 228 -28.08 23.92 7.77
C SER A 228 -28.49 23.03 8.94
N ALA A 229 -27.81 21.89 9.16
CA ALA A 229 -27.99 21.06 10.35
C ALA A 229 -27.52 21.76 11.64
N PHE A 230 -26.50 22.62 11.54
CA PHE A 230 -26.01 23.44 12.66
C PHE A 230 -26.70 24.80 12.84
N ARG A 231 -27.67 25.16 11.99
CA ARG A 231 -28.34 26.48 12.01
C ARG A 231 -29.68 26.45 12.74
N ASN A 232 -29.69 25.93 13.96
CA ASN A 232 -30.72 26.30 14.92
C ASN A 232 -30.21 27.43 15.83
N GLY A 233 -30.56 28.65 15.40
CA GLY A 233 -30.71 29.86 16.21
C GLY A 233 -29.56 30.29 17.12
N ARG A 234 -28.73 31.23 16.68
CA ARG A 234 -28.33 32.41 17.49
C ARG A 234 -27.58 33.48 16.67
N ARG A 235 -27.69 34.69 17.20
CA ARG A 235 -27.45 36.02 16.62
C ARG A 235 -26.00 36.28 16.18
N ARG A 236 -25.83 37.19 15.22
CA ARG A 236 -24.56 37.80 14.78
C ARG A 236 -23.74 38.28 15.99
N GLY A 237 -22.55 37.71 16.19
CA GLY A 237 -21.55 38.17 17.16
C GLY A 237 -20.13 37.85 16.69
N ARG A 238 -19.31 38.91 16.58
CA ARG A 238 -17.82 39.06 16.52
C ARG A 238 -16.96 38.05 15.73
N VAL A 239 -15.98 38.63 15.02
CA VAL A 239 -14.90 38.00 14.25
C VAL A 239 -14.38 36.72 14.90
N TYR A 240 -14.54 35.59 14.21
CA TYR A 240 -14.11 34.28 14.67
C TYR A 240 -12.59 34.22 14.84
N SER A 241 -12.08 34.31 16.06
CA SER A 241 -10.78 33.74 16.39
C SER A 241 -10.97 32.24 16.53
N MET A 242 -10.75 31.47 15.45
CA MET A 242 -10.69 30.01 15.56
C MET A 242 -9.67 29.64 16.64
N SER A 243 -9.95 28.60 17.43
CA SER A 243 -8.95 28.08 18.36
C SER A 243 -7.70 27.67 17.59
N LEU A 244 -6.53 27.79 18.21
CA LEU A 244 -5.26 27.55 17.52
C LEU A 244 -5.17 26.12 16.98
N PHE A 245 -5.72 25.17 17.75
CA PHE A 245 -5.92 23.78 17.33
C PHE A 245 -6.81 23.67 16.08
N ALA A 246 -8.00 24.29 16.09
CA ALA A 246 -8.92 24.22 14.95
C ALA A 246 -8.33 24.88 13.70
N ALA A 247 -7.55 25.95 13.85
CA ALA A 247 -6.87 26.61 12.75
C ALA A 247 -5.79 25.71 12.13
N GLU A 248 -4.98 25.01 12.93
CA GLU A 248 -3.97 24.08 12.43
C GLU A 248 -4.60 22.84 11.78
N SER A 249 -5.64 22.24 12.39
CA SER A 249 -6.39 21.13 11.78
C SER A 249 -7.08 21.54 10.47
N TYR A 250 -7.62 22.76 10.41
CA TYR A 250 -8.19 23.32 9.18
C TYR A 250 -7.11 23.53 8.11
N LYS A 251 -5.92 24.00 8.50
CA LYS A 251 -4.79 24.21 7.60
C LYS A 251 -4.28 22.90 7.02
N THR A 252 -4.11 21.87 7.84
CA THR A 252 -3.61 20.56 7.43
C THR A 252 -4.60 19.82 6.52
N LEU A 253 -5.90 19.85 6.82
CA LEU A 253 -6.90 19.09 6.05
C LEU A 253 -7.51 19.87 4.88
N ILE A 254 -7.96 21.11 5.11
CA ILE A 254 -8.84 21.83 4.17
C ILE A 254 -8.05 22.84 3.33
N SER A 255 -7.20 23.66 3.94
CA SER A 255 -6.47 24.72 3.23
C SER A 255 -5.50 24.15 2.17
N SER A 256 -4.85 23.04 2.52
CA SER A 256 -3.92 22.30 1.68
C SER A 256 -4.58 21.42 0.61
N ARG A 257 -5.92 21.25 0.65
CA ARG A 257 -6.72 20.28 -0.13
C ARG A 257 -6.34 18.81 0.10
N PHE A 258 -5.58 18.50 1.15
CA PHE A 258 -5.16 17.14 1.44
C PHE A 258 -6.30 16.20 1.86
N ILE A 259 -7.43 16.74 2.32
CA ILE A 259 -8.62 15.93 2.61
C ILE A 259 -9.09 15.12 1.39
N ILE A 260 -8.90 15.65 0.18
CA ILE A 260 -9.26 14.94 -1.07
C ILE A 260 -8.40 13.69 -1.23
N VAL A 261 -7.11 13.80 -0.92
CA VAL A 261 -6.14 12.70 -1.01
C VAL A 261 -6.44 11.63 0.05
N ALA A 262 -6.72 12.05 1.28
CA ALA A 262 -7.11 11.14 2.35
C ALA A 262 -8.40 10.38 2.04
N VAL A 263 -9.42 11.07 1.49
CA VAL A 263 -10.68 10.44 1.05
C VAL A 263 -10.43 9.49 -0.12
N LEU A 264 -9.60 9.86 -1.10
CA LEU A 264 -9.26 8.99 -2.23
C LEU A 264 -8.53 7.72 -1.75
N LEU A 265 -7.55 7.86 -0.85
CA LEU A 265 -6.87 6.71 -0.25
C LEU A 265 -7.82 5.81 0.55
N LEU A 266 -8.79 6.40 1.26
CA LEU A 266 -9.82 5.65 1.97
C LEU A 266 -10.74 4.90 1.00
N ILE A 267 -11.17 5.52 -0.10
CA ILE A 267 -11.96 4.85 -1.15
C ILE A 267 -11.19 3.68 -1.75
N VAL A 268 -9.93 3.90 -2.12
CA VAL A 268 -9.05 2.85 -2.67
C VAL A 268 -8.89 1.73 -1.64
N LYS A 269 -8.69 2.06 -0.36
CA LYS A 269 -8.63 1.06 0.71
C LYS A 269 -9.92 0.26 0.83
N CYS A 270 -11.09 0.91 0.84
CA CYS A 270 -12.38 0.22 0.86
C CYS A 270 -12.51 -0.74 -0.32
N SER A 271 -12.19 -0.29 -1.54
CA SER A 271 -12.22 -1.15 -2.73
C SER A 271 -11.22 -2.31 -2.63
N TYR A 272 -9.99 -2.05 -2.18
CA TYR A 272 -8.98 -3.07 -1.99
C TYR A 272 -9.44 -4.13 -0.96
N SER A 273 -9.91 -3.68 0.21
CA SER A 273 -10.36 -4.56 1.29
C SER A 273 -11.55 -5.41 0.85
N LEU A 274 -12.52 -4.84 0.13
CA LEU A 274 -13.67 -5.59 -0.39
C LEU A 274 -13.29 -6.69 -1.40
N ASN A 275 -12.26 -6.47 -2.23
CA ASN A 275 -11.84 -7.44 -3.23
C ASN A 275 -10.91 -8.52 -2.65
N VAL A 276 -9.96 -8.13 -1.78
CA VAL A 276 -8.96 -9.04 -1.23
C VAL A 276 -9.50 -9.87 -0.07
N ASN A 277 -10.41 -9.32 0.72
CA ASN A 277 -11.04 -10.01 1.85
C ASN A 277 -12.39 -10.63 1.47
N ALA A 278 -12.58 -11.01 0.21
CA ALA A 278 -13.73 -11.80 -0.19
C ALA A 278 -13.67 -13.18 0.49
N ALA A 279 -14.79 -13.63 1.04
CA ALA A 279 -14.87 -14.95 1.67
C ALA A 279 -14.51 -16.03 0.64
N PRO A 280 -13.64 -16.99 1.00
CA PRO A 280 -13.34 -18.11 0.12
C PRO A 280 -14.63 -18.90 -0.08
N ARG A 281 -15.18 -18.89 -1.30
CA ARG A 281 -16.28 -19.80 -1.69
C ARG A 281 -15.75 -21.21 -1.96
N SER A 282 -14.93 -21.73 -1.04
CA SER A 282 -14.32 -23.03 -1.17
C SER A 282 -15.16 -24.07 -0.42
N TYR A 283 -15.42 -25.21 -1.06
CA TYR A 283 -16.07 -26.35 -0.43
C TYR A 283 -15.34 -26.81 0.85
N SER A 284 -14.01 -26.72 0.85
CA SER A 284 -13.18 -27.05 2.02
C SER A 284 -13.51 -26.19 3.24
N ASP A 285 -13.75 -24.90 3.05
CA ASP A 285 -14.02 -23.96 4.15
C ASP A 285 -15.44 -24.15 4.71
N THR A 286 -16.41 -24.50 3.85
CA THR A 286 -17.77 -24.79 4.30
C THR A 286 -17.84 -26.04 5.15
N VAL A 287 -17.10 -27.10 4.76
CA VAL A 287 -17.02 -28.34 5.53
C VAL A 287 -16.23 -28.13 6.83
N TYR A 288 -15.12 -27.39 6.77
CA TYR A 288 -14.37 -27.02 7.98
C TYR A 288 -15.22 -26.25 8.98
N LYS A 289 -16.02 -25.30 8.48
CA LYS A 289 -16.99 -24.55 9.30
C LYS A 289 -18.01 -25.48 9.93
N GLU A 290 -18.59 -26.40 9.16
CA GLU A 290 -19.55 -27.38 9.67
C GLU A 290 -18.97 -28.17 10.85
N TYR A 291 -17.80 -28.79 10.68
CA TYR A 291 -17.16 -29.54 11.76
C TYR A 291 -16.76 -28.68 12.96
N MET A 292 -16.25 -27.46 12.72
CA MET A 292 -15.88 -26.56 13.82
C MET A 292 -17.09 -26.04 14.59
N THR A 293 -18.25 -25.93 13.94
CA THR A 293 -19.51 -25.59 14.61
C THR A 293 -20.10 -26.76 15.38
N THR A 294 -19.96 -28.01 14.90
CA THR A 294 -20.42 -29.19 15.66
C THR A 294 -19.57 -29.43 16.90
N LEU A 295 -18.26 -29.18 16.80
CA LEU A 295 -17.30 -29.39 17.89
C LEU A 295 -17.09 -28.15 18.77
N GLU A 296 -17.83 -27.06 18.57
CA GLU A 296 -17.58 -25.75 19.20
C GLU A 296 -17.44 -25.82 20.74
N GLY A 297 -16.45 -25.11 21.29
CA GLY A 297 -16.22 -25.00 22.74
C GLY A 297 -15.04 -25.82 23.26
N PRO A 298 -14.92 -26.03 24.58
CA PRO A 298 -13.75 -26.66 25.20
C PRO A 298 -13.56 -28.11 24.75
N LEU A 299 -12.30 -28.58 24.84
CA LEU A 299 -11.91 -29.95 24.54
C LEU A 299 -12.43 -30.93 25.62
N THR A 300 -13.37 -31.79 25.22
CA THR A 300 -13.93 -32.87 26.04
C THR A 300 -13.69 -34.23 25.40
N ASP A 301 -13.61 -35.27 26.22
CA ASP A 301 -13.37 -36.64 25.75
C ASP A 301 -14.49 -37.11 24.79
N GLU A 302 -15.74 -36.69 25.04
CA GLU A 302 -16.88 -36.94 24.14
C GLU A 302 -16.66 -36.43 22.70
N LYS A 303 -15.94 -35.32 22.53
CA LYS A 303 -15.63 -34.75 21.21
C LYS A 303 -14.50 -35.50 20.51
N LEU A 304 -13.55 -36.05 21.28
CA LEU A 304 -12.50 -36.91 20.78
C LEU A 304 -13.09 -38.25 20.31
N ASP A 305 -13.97 -38.85 21.11
CA ASP A 305 -14.71 -40.07 20.74
C ASP A 305 -15.56 -39.85 19.47
N TRP A 306 -16.17 -38.67 19.33
CA TRP A 306 -16.90 -38.30 18.11
C TRP A 306 -15.98 -38.25 16.88
N LEU A 307 -14.80 -37.65 17.00
CA LEU A 307 -13.81 -37.58 15.92
C LEU A 307 -13.31 -38.97 15.51
N GLU A 308 -12.99 -39.83 16.49
CA GLU A 308 -12.60 -41.22 16.22
C GLU A 308 -13.71 -42.01 15.53
N GLY A 309 -14.96 -41.85 15.99
CA GLY A 309 -16.12 -42.49 15.38
C GLY A 309 -16.36 -42.01 13.93
N GLU A 310 -16.19 -40.72 13.66
CA GLU A 310 -16.32 -40.15 12.33
C GLU A 310 -15.20 -40.62 11.40
N ARG A 311 -13.95 -40.67 11.88
CA ARG A 311 -12.82 -41.24 11.13
C ARG A 311 -13.04 -42.72 10.83
N GLY A 312 -13.56 -43.49 11.79
CA GLY A 312 -13.92 -44.90 11.62
C GLY A 312 -14.92 -45.09 10.48
N LYS A 313 -16.02 -44.32 10.47
CA LYS A 313 -17.02 -44.35 9.38
C LYS A 313 -16.41 -44.04 8.01
N ILE A 314 -15.60 -42.98 7.92
CA ILE A 314 -14.95 -42.59 6.65
C ILE A 314 -14.03 -43.71 6.16
N ASN A 315 -13.21 -44.28 7.04
CA ASN A 315 -12.28 -45.35 6.67
C ASN A 315 -13.03 -46.62 6.24
N ASP A 316 -14.13 -46.98 6.91
CA ASP A 316 -14.95 -48.13 6.55
C ASP A 316 -15.57 -47.98 5.16
N ILE A 317 -16.09 -46.79 4.84
CA ILE A 317 -16.67 -46.50 3.52
C ILE A 317 -15.58 -46.55 2.45
N LEU A 318 -14.43 -45.90 2.67
CA LEU A 318 -13.31 -45.91 1.72
C LEU A 318 -12.73 -47.32 1.52
N GLY A 319 -12.69 -48.15 2.57
CA GLY A 319 -12.21 -49.53 2.52
C GLY A 319 -13.11 -50.46 1.70
N LYS A 320 -14.42 -50.21 1.67
CA LYS A 320 -15.41 -51.01 0.92
C LYS A 320 -15.42 -50.75 -0.59
N GLN A 321 -14.66 -49.78 -1.09
CA GLN A 321 -14.64 -49.39 -2.51
C GLN A 321 -14.47 -50.55 -3.47
N LYS A 322 -13.43 -51.38 -3.27
CA LYS A 322 -13.15 -52.52 -4.17
C LYS A 322 -14.24 -53.59 -4.07
N GLN A 323 -14.77 -53.82 -2.87
CA GLN A 323 -15.81 -54.82 -2.63
C GLN A 323 -17.11 -54.44 -3.34
N MET A 324 -17.58 -53.20 -3.15
CA MET A 324 -18.81 -52.71 -3.77
C MET A 324 -18.69 -52.60 -5.29
N GLN A 325 -17.52 -52.21 -5.80
CA GLN A 325 -17.27 -52.16 -7.25
C GLN A 325 -17.33 -53.56 -7.88
N LEU A 326 -16.77 -54.58 -7.22
CA LEU A 326 -16.83 -55.97 -7.69
C LEU A 326 -18.25 -56.53 -7.61
N ALA A 327 -18.97 -56.28 -6.52
CA ALA A 327 -20.36 -56.71 -6.37
C ALA A 327 -21.27 -56.13 -7.48
N TYR A 328 -21.04 -54.88 -7.89
CA TYR A 328 -21.78 -54.28 -9.01
C TYR A 328 -21.42 -54.92 -10.36
N VAL A 329 -20.13 -55.13 -10.63
CA VAL A 329 -19.67 -55.76 -11.88
C VAL A 329 -20.14 -57.22 -12.00
N ASN A 330 -20.32 -57.90 -10.87
CA ASN A 330 -20.82 -59.27 -10.80
C ASN A 330 -22.36 -59.37 -10.80
N ASP A 331 -23.08 -58.25 -10.99
CA ASP A 331 -24.55 -58.18 -10.90
C ASP A 331 -25.14 -58.64 -9.54
N GLU A 332 -24.36 -58.56 -8.45
CA GLU A 332 -24.77 -58.95 -7.09
C GLU A 332 -25.57 -57.84 -6.38
N ILE A 333 -25.41 -56.58 -6.80
CA ILE A 333 -26.11 -55.40 -6.25
C ILE A 333 -26.77 -54.58 -7.37
N SER A 334 -27.89 -53.93 -7.06
CA SER A 334 -28.59 -53.05 -8.00
C SER A 334 -27.77 -51.79 -8.27
N PHE A 335 -28.02 -51.15 -9.42
CA PHE A 335 -27.47 -49.82 -9.71
C PHE A 335 -27.90 -48.77 -8.67
N ASP A 336 -29.12 -48.87 -8.15
CA ASP A 336 -29.60 -47.94 -7.11
C ASP A 336 -28.79 -48.09 -5.80
N ASP A 337 -28.53 -49.33 -5.35
CA ASP A 337 -27.72 -49.60 -4.16
C ASP A 337 -26.27 -49.14 -4.35
N TYR A 338 -25.72 -49.33 -5.56
CA TYR A 338 -24.37 -48.87 -5.90
C TYR A 338 -24.29 -47.33 -5.99
N ARG A 339 -25.34 -46.66 -6.48
CA ARG A 339 -25.43 -45.20 -6.51
C ARG A 339 -25.45 -44.63 -5.09
N ASP A 340 -26.26 -45.20 -4.21
CA ASP A 340 -26.35 -44.75 -2.82
C ASP A 340 -24.99 -44.91 -2.11
N TYR A 341 -24.28 -46.03 -2.36
CA TYR A 341 -22.89 -46.20 -1.91
C TYR A 341 -21.92 -45.17 -2.52
N LEU A 342 -22.06 -44.82 -3.81
CA LEU A 342 -21.21 -43.81 -4.44
C LEU A 342 -21.41 -42.42 -3.80
N ASP A 343 -22.63 -42.08 -3.39
CA ASP A 343 -22.92 -40.84 -2.67
C ASP A 343 -22.20 -40.81 -1.31
N ASP A 344 -22.27 -41.91 -0.56
CA ASP A 344 -21.53 -42.09 0.71
C ASP A 344 -20.01 -42.06 0.49
N TYR A 345 -19.52 -42.70 -0.58
CA TYR A 345 -18.11 -42.68 -0.94
C TYR A 345 -17.64 -41.26 -1.28
N ASN A 346 -18.42 -40.50 -2.05
CA ASN A 346 -18.10 -39.11 -2.39
C ASN A 346 -18.09 -38.22 -1.14
N TYR A 347 -19.01 -38.46 -0.20
CA TYR A 347 -19.00 -37.83 1.13
C TYR A 347 -17.68 -38.14 1.86
N ALA A 348 -17.33 -39.43 2.00
CA ALA A 348 -16.16 -39.87 2.76
C ALA A 348 -14.85 -39.39 2.12
N PHE A 349 -14.73 -39.53 0.80
CA PHE A 349 -13.55 -39.13 0.03
C PHE A 349 -13.28 -37.63 0.17
N SER A 350 -14.29 -36.79 -0.04
CA SER A 350 -14.15 -35.33 0.02
C SER A 350 -13.87 -34.79 1.43
N ARG A 351 -14.33 -35.47 2.47
CA ARG A 351 -14.14 -35.07 3.88
C ARG A 351 -12.91 -35.68 4.53
N SER A 352 -12.34 -36.75 3.99
CA SER A 352 -11.20 -37.48 4.59
C SER A 352 -9.98 -36.59 4.91
N GLU A 353 -9.55 -35.76 3.96
CA GLU A 353 -8.43 -34.81 4.10
C GLU A 353 -8.80 -33.62 5.00
N LEU A 354 -10.06 -33.18 4.97
CA LEU A 354 -10.52 -32.09 5.81
C LEU A 354 -10.60 -32.51 7.28
N LEU A 355 -11.01 -33.75 7.54
CA LEU A 355 -11.02 -34.32 8.88
C LEU A 355 -9.60 -34.45 9.45
N SER A 356 -8.57 -34.73 8.64
CA SER A 356 -7.20 -34.81 9.16
C SER A 356 -6.68 -33.45 9.64
N VAL A 357 -7.08 -32.35 8.99
CA VAL A 357 -6.79 -31.00 9.47
C VAL A 357 -7.43 -30.74 10.83
N ILE A 358 -8.60 -31.32 11.10
CA ILE A 358 -9.32 -31.16 12.37
C ILE A 358 -8.71 -32.04 13.46
N GLU A 359 -8.30 -33.27 13.14
CA GLU A 359 -7.56 -34.14 14.06
C GLU A 359 -6.21 -33.52 14.47
N GLU A 360 -5.47 -32.93 13.53
CA GLU A 360 -4.30 -32.13 13.87
C GLU A 360 -4.65 -30.96 14.81
N HIS A 361 -5.87 -30.42 14.70
CA HIS A 361 -6.31 -29.32 15.56
C HIS A 361 -6.65 -29.85 16.94
N ALA A 362 -7.30 -31.00 17.04
CA ALA A 362 -7.53 -31.72 18.29
C ALA A 362 -6.21 -32.01 19.01
N ALA A 363 -5.21 -32.57 18.32
CA ALA A 363 -3.88 -32.82 18.88
C ALA A 363 -3.18 -31.53 19.36
N TYR A 364 -3.38 -30.42 18.64
CA TYR A 364 -2.90 -29.11 19.10
C TYR A 364 -3.59 -28.65 20.40
N LEU A 365 -4.90 -28.84 20.51
CA LEU A 365 -5.66 -28.50 21.72
C LEU A 365 -5.26 -29.38 22.91
N GLU A 366 -4.98 -30.67 22.69
CA GLU A 366 -4.47 -31.59 23.71
C GLU A 366 -3.11 -31.13 24.25
N MET A 367 -2.15 -30.84 23.35
CA MET A 367 -0.85 -30.29 23.73
C MET A 367 -0.99 -28.99 24.54
N LYS A 368 -1.98 -28.15 24.21
CA LYS A 368 -2.27 -26.94 24.97
C LYS A 368 -2.87 -27.22 26.34
N LYS A 369 -3.77 -28.20 26.45
CA LYS A 369 -4.34 -28.65 27.73
C LYS A 369 -3.26 -29.22 28.66
N GLU A 370 -2.30 -29.98 28.13
CA GLU A 370 -1.13 -30.45 28.87
C GLU A 370 -0.26 -29.30 29.41
N SER A 371 -0.15 -28.21 28.64
CA SER A 371 0.53 -26.98 29.07
C SER A 371 -0.27 -26.13 30.08
N GLY A 372 -1.46 -26.59 30.49
CA GLY A 372 -2.34 -25.91 31.45
C GLY A 372 -3.23 -24.83 30.87
N VAL A 373 -3.46 -24.84 29.54
CA VAL A 373 -4.31 -23.86 28.84
C VAL A 373 -5.50 -24.55 28.19
N ASP A 374 -6.71 -24.28 28.69
CA ASP A 374 -7.95 -24.81 28.12
C ASP A 374 -8.30 -24.10 26.82
N ALA A 375 -7.83 -24.64 25.70
CA ALA A 375 -8.15 -24.16 24.35
C ALA A 375 -9.44 -24.80 23.82
N TRP A 376 -10.13 -24.11 22.90
CA TRP A 376 -11.47 -24.49 22.42
C TRP A 376 -11.43 -24.79 20.92
N PHE A 377 -12.31 -25.68 20.45
CA PHE A 377 -12.64 -25.75 19.03
C PHE A 377 -13.45 -24.49 18.65
N MET A 378 -13.02 -23.82 17.59
CA MET A 378 -13.73 -22.70 17.01
C MET A 378 -13.47 -22.61 15.50
N TYR A 379 -14.43 -22.01 14.79
CA TYR A 379 -14.19 -21.59 13.42
C TYR A 379 -13.32 -20.32 13.41
N ASP A 380 -12.04 -20.48 13.05
CA ASP A 380 -11.00 -19.46 13.22
C ASP A 380 -10.62 -18.70 11.94
N THR A 381 -11.23 -19.00 10.78
CA THR A 381 -10.77 -18.49 9.48
C THR A 381 -10.90 -16.96 9.35
N GLY A 382 -12.04 -16.39 9.76
CA GLY A 382 -12.27 -14.94 9.79
C GLY A 382 -11.31 -14.23 10.76
N TRP A 383 -11.13 -14.78 11.96
CA TRP A 383 -10.21 -14.28 12.98
C TRP A 383 -8.76 -14.31 12.49
N LYS A 384 -8.34 -15.43 11.91
CA LYS A 384 -7.02 -15.61 11.30
C LYS A 384 -6.79 -14.60 10.19
N LYS A 385 -7.78 -14.36 9.32
CA LYS A 385 -7.68 -13.38 8.24
C LYS A 385 -7.53 -11.94 8.76
N LEU A 386 -8.21 -11.60 9.85
CA LEU A 386 -8.11 -10.28 10.48
C LEU A 386 -6.74 -10.04 11.11
N TYR A 387 -6.21 -11.01 11.87
CA TYR A 387 -4.96 -10.85 12.61
C TYR A 387 -3.71 -11.12 11.78
N SER A 388 -3.81 -11.83 10.66
CA SER A 388 -2.71 -12.00 9.69
C SER A 388 -2.52 -10.80 8.76
N GLY A 389 -3.31 -9.73 8.91
CA GLY A 389 -3.17 -8.53 8.09
C GLY A 389 -1.81 -7.85 8.28
N ASP A 390 -1.10 -7.63 7.17
CA ASP A 390 0.15 -6.85 7.15
C ASP A 390 -0.06 -5.40 7.60
N ALA A 391 1.04 -4.65 7.73
CA ALA A 391 0.99 -3.21 8.01
C ALA A 391 0.12 -2.46 7.00
N ASP A 392 -0.77 -1.60 7.48
CA ASP A 392 -1.65 -0.81 6.60
C ASP A 392 -0.85 0.29 5.87
N LEU A 393 -0.37 -0.05 4.68
CA LEU A 393 0.38 0.87 3.81
C LEU A 393 -0.47 2.07 3.36
N PHE A 394 -1.79 1.94 3.30
CA PHE A 394 -2.68 3.05 2.94
C PHE A 394 -2.76 4.06 4.10
N LEU A 395 -2.90 3.59 5.34
CA LEU A 395 -2.82 4.43 6.53
C LEU A 395 -1.45 5.12 6.62
N TYR A 396 -0.36 4.35 6.48
CA TYR A 396 1.01 4.87 6.49
C TYR A 396 1.18 6.02 5.48
N THR A 397 0.76 5.78 4.23
CA THR A 397 0.86 6.78 3.15
C THR A 397 -0.01 8.00 3.42
N CYS A 398 -1.20 7.79 3.99
CA CYS A 398 -2.11 8.88 4.36
C CYS A 398 -1.46 9.79 5.42
N ILE A 399 -0.98 9.22 6.53
CA ILE A 399 -0.33 9.97 7.61
C ILE A 399 0.89 10.73 7.07
N LEU A 400 1.74 10.06 6.29
CA LEU A 400 2.93 10.63 5.69
C LEU A 400 2.58 11.88 4.85
N LEU A 401 1.62 11.75 3.93
CA LEU A 401 1.24 12.86 3.04
C LEU A 401 0.56 14.01 3.78
N LEU A 402 -0.30 13.73 4.75
CA LEU A 402 -1.01 14.74 5.54
C LEU A 402 -0.06 15.57 6.40
N LEU A 403 0.92 14.92 7.05
CA LEU A 403 1.70 15.54 8.12
C LEU A 403 3.06 16.09 7.69
N THR A 404 3.59 15.68 6.54
CA THR A 404 4.87 16.20 6.01
C THR A 404 4.89 17.74 5.97
N GLY A 405 3.75 18.37 5.67
CA GLY A 405 3.62 19.82 5.56
C GLY A 405 3.33 20.61 6.85
N SER A 406 3.16 19.92 7.98
CA SER A 406 2.69 20.52 9.24
C SER A 406 3.60 21.66 9.72
N PHE A 407 4.92 21.48 9.64
CA PHE A 407 5.94 22.46 10.04
C PHE A 407 6.74 22.98 8.85
N ALA A 408 7.14 22.11 7.92
CA ALA A 408 7.93 22.46 6.74
C ALA A 408 7.30 23.60 5.90
N SER A 409 5.97 23.72 5.88
CA SER A 409 5.27 24.77 5.13
C SER A 409 5.58 26.20 5.60
N GLU A 410 6.04 26.38 6.85
CA GLU A 410 6.25 27.70 7.47
C GLU A 410 7.60 28.31 7.13
N TYR A 411 8.55 27.45 6.75
CA TYR A 411 9.91 27.83 6.40
C TYR A 411 10.08 28.13 4.91
N ILE A 412 9.03 27.95 4.11
CA ILE A 412 9.04 28.24 2.69
C ILE A 412 9.03 29.76 2.53
N SER A 413 10.19 30.32 2.19
CA SER A 413 10.32 31.70 1.73
C SER A 413 9.77 31.78 0.31
N ARG A 414 8.75 32.61 0.12
CA ARG A 414 8.22 33.02 -1.20
C ARG A 414 8.80 34.36 -1.68
N SER A 415 9.64 35.00 -0.84
CA SER A 415 10.20 36.33 -1.04
C SER A 415 11.57 36.43 -0.37
N SER A 416 12.33 37.47 -0.71
CA SER A 416 13.63 37.85 -0.15
C SER A 416 13.59 38.17 1.37
N SER A 417 12.40 38.26 1.97
CA SER A 417 12.17 38.56 3.38
C SER A 417 11.79 37.32 4.21
N GLY A 418 12.65 36.30 4.27
CA GLY A 418 12.53 35.19 5.22
C GLY A 418 11.27 34.31 5.10
N GLY A 419 11.21 33.21 5.88
CA GLY A 419 10.04 32.33 5.97
C GLY A 419 8.92 32.90 6.86
N PHE A 420 7.68 32.47 6.66
CA PHE A 420 6.52 32.87 7.49
C PHE A 420 6.73 32.58 8.98
N ALA A 421 7.57 31.60 9.31
CA ALA A 421 7.99 31.29 10.68
C ALA A 421 8.45 32.53 11.48
N ALA A 422 9.17 33.48 10.86
CA ALA A 422 9.63 34.69 11.55
C ALA A 422 8.47 35.60 11.98
N ILE A 423 7.48 35.78 11.10
CA ILE A 423 6.26 36.55 11.39
C ILE A 423 5.44 35.83 12.46
N LEU A 424 5.29 34.52 12.33
CA LEU A 424 4.54 33.71 13.28
C LEU A 424 5.14 33.86 14.69
N ARG A 425 6.46 33.75 14.84
CA ARG A 425 7.17 33.84 16.12
C ARG A 425 7.10 35.22 16.79
N ALA A 426 6.83 36.28 16.02
CA ALA A 426 6.61 37.63 16.54
C ALA A 426 5.22 37.80 17.18
N THR A 427 4.28 36.86 16.94
CA THR A 427 2.94 36.92 17.53
C THR A 427 2.89 36.37 18.96
N LYS A 428 1.92 36.85 19.77
CA LYS A 428 1.75 36.50 21.20
C LYS A 428 1.76 34.98 21.49
N ASN A 429 1.20 34.17 20.60
CA ASN A 429 1.10 32.71 20.77
C ASN A 429 2.00 31.91 19.81
N GLY A 430 2.78 32.58 18.95
CA GLY A 430 3.46 31.98 17.80
C GLY A 430 4.60 31.01 18.08
N ARG A 431 5.08 30.94 19.33
CA ARG A 431 6.22 30.09 19.75
C ARG A 431 5.71 28.76 20.33
N LYS A 432 5.91 28.52 21.62
CA LYS A 432 5.55 27.26 22.31
C LYS A 432 4.09 26.84 22.11
N LYS A 433 3.14 27.78 22.19
CA LYS A 433 1.71 27.46 22.08
C LYS A 433 1.35 26.96 20.68
N THR A 434 1.87 27.58 19.62
CA THR A 434 1.68 27.10 18.25
C THR A 434 2.34 25.75 18.00
N PHE A 435 3.54 25.53 18.52
CA PHE A 435 4.21 24.22 18.41
C PHE A 435 3.34 23.09 18.99
N TYR A 436 2.82 23.26 20.21
CA TYR A 436 1.98 22.24 20.83
C TYR A 436 0.63 22.09 20.12
N ALA A 437 0.01 23.19 19.70
CA ALA A 437 -1.25 23.11 18.96
C ALA A 437 -1.09 22.36 17.63
N LYS A 438 0.02 22.57 16.91
CA LYS A 438 0.39 21.81 15.70
C LYS A 438 0.57 20.34 15.99
N LEU A 439 1.37 20.01 17.01
CA LEU A 439 1.62 18.62 17.39
C LEU A 439 0.32 17.90 17.78
N ILE A 440 -0.51 18.53 18.61
CA ILE A 440 -1.81 17.99 19.01
C ILE A 440 -2.73 17.85 17.79
N SER A 441 -2.77 18.84 16.89
CA SER A 441 -3.54 18.73 15.64
C SER A 441 -3.07 17.56 14.78
N ALA A 442 -1.76 17.35 14.64
CA ALA A 442 -1.21 16.24 13.87
C ALA A 442 -1.55 14.88 14.48
N VAL A 443 -1.37 14.73 15.80
CA VAL A 443 -1.69 13.51 16.55
C VAL A 443 -3.18 13.20 16.47
N THR A 444 -4.06 14.21 16.63
CA THR A 444 -5.51 14.01 16.52
C THR A 444 -5.94 13.62 15.11
N VAL A 445 -5.39 14.25 14.07
CA VAL A 445 -5.68 13.89 12.67
C VAL A 445 -5.22 12.46 12.39
N ALA A 446 -4.00 12.08 12.81
CA ALA A 446 -3.48 10.73 12.66
C ALA A 446 -4.35 9.70 13.39
N GLY A 447 -4.77 10.00 14.63
CA GLY A 447 -5.65 9.13 15.41
C GLY A 447 -7.01 8.91 14.73
N VAL A 448 -7.65 9.99 14.25
CA VAL A 448 -8.91 9.87 13.50
C VAL A 448 -8.72 9.04 12.23
N THR A 449 -7.64 9.25 11.47
CA THR A 449 -7.36 8.42 10.28
C THR A 449 -7.08 6.95 10.63
N ALA A 450 -6.39 6.67 11.74
CA ALA A 450 -6.12 5.31 12.19
C ALA A 450 -7.41 4.56 12.55
N VAL A 451 -8.33 5.23 13.26
CA VAL A 451 -9.64 4.67 13.59
C VAL A 451 -10.47 4.42 12.33
N LEU A 452 -10.53 5.40 11.41
CA LEU A 452 -11.29 5.24 10.15
C LEU A 452 -10.77 4.08 9.30
N PHE A 453 -9.45 4.00 9.12
CA PHE A 453 -8.84 2.94 8.32
C PHE A 453 -8.98 1.59 9.02
N GLY A 454 -8.71 1.48 10.33
CA GLY A 454 -8.90 0.24 11.08
C GLY A 454 -10.36 -0.24 11.05
N ALA A 455 -11.33 0.68 11.15
CA ALA A 455 -12.75 0.36 11.07
C ALA A 455 -13.14 -0.24 9.71
N VAL A 456 -12.50 0.17 8.61
CA VAL A 456 -12.75 -0.43 7.28
C VAL A 456 -12.33 -1.90 7.26
N ASP A 457 -11.17 -2.25 7.82
CA ASP A 457 -10.69 -3.64 7.84
C ASP A 457 -11.63 -4.53 8.66
N VAL A 458 -11.99 -4.05 9.85
CA VAL A 458 -12.93 -4.76 10.74
C VAL A 458 -14.29 -4.90 10.07
N ALA A 459 -14.90 -3.81 9.57
CA ALA A 459 -16.23 -3.84 9.00
C ALA A 459 -16.35 -4.73 7.76
N VAL A 460 -15.31 -4.77 6.90
CA VAL A 460 -15.32 -5.64 5.71
C VAL A 460 -15.21 -7.11 6.11
N ILE A 461 -14.35 -7.44 7.08
CA ILE A 461 -14.18 -8.83 7.53
C ILE A 461 -15.44 -9.32 8.24
N PHE A 462 -16.01 -8.54 9.16
CA PHE A 462 -17.29 -8.86 9.82
C PHE A 462 -18.47 -8.98 8.84
N ARG A 463 -18.41 -8.31 7.68
CA ARG A 463 -19.43 -8.44 6.64
C ARG A 463 -19.28 -9.73 5.82
N ASN A 464 -18.04 -10.15 5.57
CA ASN A 464 -17.75 -11.23 4.63
C ASN A 464 -17.59 -12.59 5.33
N PHE A 465 -17.15 -12.62 6.59
CA PHE A 465 -16.89 -13.83 7.35
C PHE A 465 -17.79 -13.90 8.58
N ASP A 466 -18.26 -15.11 8.89
CA ASP A 466 -18.88 -15.39 10.18
C ASP A 466 -17.77 -15.50 11.23
N MET A 467 -17.90 -14.76 12.33
CA MET A 467 -16.92 -14.72 13.42
C MET A 467 -17.56 -15.17 14.74
N PRO A 468 -17.87 -16.47 14.89
CA PRO A 468 -18.40 -17.03 16.13
C PRO A 468 -17.35 -17.03 17.25
N SER A 469 -17.80 -17.34 18.46
CA SER A 469 -16.95 -17.69 19.60
C SER A 469 -15.95 -16.59 20.04
N ALA A 470 -16.35 -15.31 20.03
CA ALA A 470 -15.47 -14.20 20.45
C ALA A 470 -14.94 -14.31 21.90
N ALA A 471 -15.65 -15.02 22.77
CA ALA A 471 -15.25 -15.26 24.16
C ALA A 471 -14.19 -16.36 24.33
N ALA A 472 -13.92 -17.13 23.27
CA ALA A 472 -13.00 -18.24 23.35
C ALA A 472 -11.55 -17.77 23.55
N PRO A 473 -10.68 -18.57 24.19
CA PRO A 473 -9.29 -18.20 24.43
C PRO A 473 -8.50 -18.02 23.13
N LEU A 474 -7.65 -16.99 23.06
CA LEU A 474 -6.82 -16.68 21.88
C LEU A 474 -5.89 -17.84 21.49
N ALA A 475 -5.43 -18.61 22.49
CA ALA A 475 -4.59 -19.79 22.30
C ALA A 475 -5.27 -20.88 21.45
N SER A 476 -6.59 -20.85 21.29
CA SER A 476 -7.33 -21.78 20.44
C SER A 476 -6.99 -21.63 18.96
N VAL A 477 -6.57 -20.44 18.53
CA VAL A 477 -6.16 -20.20 17.13
C VAL A 477 -4.69 -20.57 16.98
N ARG A 478 -4.37 -21.50 16.06
CA ARG A 478 -2.99 -22.01 15.86
C ARG A 478 -1.95 -20.92 15.59
N MET A 479 -2.33 -19.75 15.07
CA MET A 479 -1.40 -18.61 14.89
C MET A 479 -0.78 -18.14 16.22
N PHE A 480 -1.46 -18.38 17.34
CA PHE A 480 -1.07 -17.92 18.67
C PHE A 480 -0.54 -19.06 19.55
N VAL A 481 0.17 -20.03 18.95
CA VAL A 481 0.80 -21.15 19.70
C VAL A 481 1.71 -20.67 20.84
N SER A 482 2.38 -19.52 20.72
CA SER A 482 3.22 -18.99 21.81
C SER A 482 2.43 -18.39 22.96
N VAL A 483 1.14 -18.11 22.77
CA VAL A 483 0.30 -17.43 23.77
C VAL A 483 -0.26 -18.42 24.79
N GLY A 484 -0.21 -18.03 26.05
CA GLY A 484 -0.85 -18.75 27.15
C GLY A 484 -2.36 -18.51 27.22
N GLY A 485 -3.00 -19.05 28.26
CA GLY A 485 -4.39 -18.74 28.60
C GLY A 485 -4.49 -17.35 29.25
N GLY A 486 -5.57 -16.60 28.95
CA GLY A 486 -5.89 -15.36 29.68
C GLY A 486 -6.42 -14.19 28.86
N ILE A 487 -6.40 -14.28 27.52
CA ILE A 487 -7.01 -13.27 26.63
C ILE A 487 -7.95 -14.00 25.69
N SER A 488 -9.18 -13.50 25.57
CA SER A 488 -10.13 -13.98 24.56
C SER A 488 -9.82 -13.43 23.17
N VAL A 489 -10.29 -14.12 22.13
CA VAL A 489 -10.16 -13.65 20.74
C VAL A 489 -10.75 -12.23 20.58
N GLY A 490 -11.90 -11.97 21.19
CA GLY A 490 -12.55 -10.65 21.18
C GLY A 490 -11.75 -9.55 21.89
N GLU A 491 -11.14 -9.84 23.05
CA GLU A 491 -10.29 -8.87 23.75
C GLU A 491 -9.02 -8.55 22.96
N TYR A 492 -8.45 -9.55 22.29
CA TYR A 492 -7.30 -9.35 21.42
C TYR A 492 -7.60 -8.41 20.25
N LEU A 493 -8.85 -8.33 19.75
CA LEU A 493 -9.24 -7.34 18.75
C LEU A 493 -9.00 -5.90 19.23
N VAL A 494 -9.33 -5.61 20.49
CA VAL A 494 -9.14 -4.28 21.09
C VAL A 494 -7.65 -3.97 21.19
N LEU A 495 -6.86 -4.94 21.65
CA LEU A 495 -5.40 -4.81 21.71
C LEU A 495 -4.80 -4.57 20.32
N PHE A 496 -5.20 -5.37 19.33
CA PHE A 496 -4.74 -5.28 17.95
C PHE A 496 -4.98 -3.88 17.38
N LEU A 497 -6.19 -3.34 17.56
CA LEU A 497 -6.52 -1.97 17.14
C LEU A 497 -5.72 -0.92 17.92
N ALA A 498 -5.52 -1.12 19.23
CA ALA A 498 -4.73 -0.21 20.07
C ALA A 498 -3.26 -0.16 19.63
N LEU A 499 -2.65 -1.29 19.29
CA LEU A 499 -1.26 -1.36 18.81
C LEU A 499 -1.10 -0.60 17.50
N ARG A 500 -1.99 -0.82 16.54
CA ARG A 500 -1.99 -0.09 15.26
C ARG A 500 -2.20 1.40 15.46
N PHE A 501 -3.09 1.78 16.40
CA PHE A 501 -3.32 3.17 16.77
C PHE A 501 -2.05 3.82 17.36
N ILE A 502 -1.37 3.16 18.31
CA ILE A 502 -0.11 3.63 18.89
C ILE A 502 0.97 3.79 17.82
N GLY A 503 1.10 2.82 16.91
CA GLY A 503 2.03 2.90 15.77
C GLY A 503 1.76 4.11 14.88
N ALA A 504 0.49 4.40 14.58
CA ALA A 504 0.09 5.59 13.84
C ALA A 504 0.42 6.90 14.57
N LEU A 505 0.26 6.94 15.90
CA LEU A 505 0.63 8.11 16.71
C LEU A 505 2.14 8.33 16.71
N ILE A 506 2.94 7.28 16.89
CA ILE A 506 4.40 7.36 16.86
C ILE A 506 4.86 7.86 15.47
N MET A 507 4.27 7.36 14.38
CA MET A 507 4.51 7.90 13.03
C MET A 507 4.20 9.38 12.93
N SER A 508 3.06 9.81 13.47
CA SER A 508 2.65 11.21 13.37
C SER A 508 3.66 12.16 14.03
N VAL A 509 4.21 11.78 15.19
CA VAL A 509 5.22 12.56 15.91
C VAL A 509 6.56 12.52 15.17
N LEU A 510 6.96 11.36 14.64
CA LEU A 510 8.17 11.22 13.83
C LEU A 510 8.15 12.14 12.60
N VAL A 511 7.04 12.11 11.83
CA VAL A 511 6.88 12.96 10.64
C VAL A 511 6.89 14.44 11.04
N CYS A 512 6.25 14.82 12.15
CA CYS A 512 6.27 16.20 12.65
C CYS A 512 7.69 16.65 13.06
N ALA A 513 8.44 15.81 13.78
CA ALA A 513 9.79 16.11 14.20
C ALA A 513 10.71 16.32 12.98
N LEU A 514 10.64 15.42 11.99
CA LEU A 514 11.40 15.55 10.74
C LEU A 514 10.95 16.75 9.91
N SER A 515 9.64 17.05 9.87
CA SER A 515 9.06 18.22 9.19
C SER A 515 9.67 19.53 9.69
N GLU A 516 9.88 19.63 11.00
CA GLU A 516 10.51 20.78 11.64
C GLU A 516 12.03 20.80 11.47
N LEU A 517 12.72 19.65 11.57
CA LEU A 517 14.19 19.60 11.47
C LEU A 517 14.71 19.87 10.05
N LEU A 518 13.99 19.39 9.03
CA LEU A 518 14.42 19.46 7.64
C LEU A 518 13.84 20.67 6.90
N CYS A 519 12.79 21.30 7.44
CA CYS A 519 12.16 22.54 6.92
C CYS A 519 11.66 22.49 5.47
N ARG A 520 11.73 21.34 4.78
CA ARG A 520 11.40 21.18 3.35
C ARG A 520 10.63 19.88 3.13
N TYR A 521 9.57 19.93 2.32
CA TYR A 521 8.67 18.77 2.09
C TYR A 521 9.39 17.49 1.62
N ILE A 522 10.29 17.60 0.64
CA ILE A 522 10.84 16.43 -0.05
C ILE A 522 11.87 15.68 0.80
N PRO A 523 12.85 16.37 1.44
CA PRO A 523 13.73 15.71 2.40
C PRO A 523 12.95 14.99 3.51
N VAL A 524 11.83 15.58 3.98
CA VAL A 524 11.00 14.96 5.02
C VAL A 524 10.39 13.66 4.53
N LEU A 525 9.72 13.67 3.36
CA LEU A 525 9.16 12.46 2.77
C LEU A 525 10.23 11.37 2.57
N GLY A 526 11.36 11.73 1.94
CA GLY A 526 12.43 10.79 1.67
C GLY A 526 13.04 10.19 2.93
N THR A 527 13.31 11.02 3.94
CA THR A 527 13.90 10.58 5.21
C THR A 527 12.93 9.70 6.00
N CYS A 528 11.64 10.05 6.05
CA CYS A 528 10.63 9.21 6.68
C CYS A 528 10.53 7.83 6.02
N VAL A 529 10.45 7.79 4.68
CA VAL A 529 10.37 6.54 3.91
C VAL A 529 11.61 5.68 4.15
N VAL A 530 12.80 6.26 4.10
CA VAL A 530 14.06 5.56 4.38
C VAL A 530 14.06 5.03 5.82
N LEU A 531 13.76 5.87 6.81
CA LEU A 531 13.84 5.47 8.22
C LEU A 531 12.85 4.36 8.57
N THR A 532 11.66 4.34 7.96
CA THR A 532 10.63 3.35 8.31
C THR A 532 10.60 2.11 7.42
N LEU A 533 10.90 2.23 6.11
CA LEU A 533 10.78 1.11 5.16
C LEU A 533 12.11 0.42 4.86
N LEU A 534 13.25 1.09 5.01
CA LEU A 534 14.56 0.48 4.72
C LEU A 534 14.88 -0.70 5.67
N PRO A 535 14.58 -0.63 6.99
CA PRO A 535 14.71 -1.80 7.86
C PRO A 535 13.83 -2.98 7.40
N ALA A 536 12.59 -2.71 6.98
CA ALA A 536 11.69 -3.75 6.46
C ALA A 536 12.24 -4.41 5.18
N LEU A 537 12.89 -3.64 4.31
CA LEU A 537 13.55 -4.19 3.12
C LEU A 537 14.74 -5.08 3.49
N PHE A 538 15.56 -4.70 4.47
CA PHE A 538 16.67 -5.55 4.92
C PHE A 538 16.21 -6.81 5.64
N ALA A 539 15.13 -6.72 6.43
CA ALA A 539 14.45 -7.87 7.01
C ALA A 539 14.00 -8.86 5.92
N TYR A 540 13.36 -8.35 4.86
CA TYR A 540 12.95 -9.17 3.72
C TYR A 540 14.11 -9.90 3.03
N PHE A 541 15.31 -9.31 3.01
CA PHE A 541 16.52 -9.96 2.48
C PHE A 541 17.24 -10.88 3.49
N GLY A 542 16.66 -11.14 4.67
CA GLY A 542 17.15 -12.11 5.65
C GLY A 542 18.10 -11.53 6.71
N LEU A 543 18.16 -10.20 6.88
CA LEU A 543 18.97 -9.59 7.93
C LEU A 543 18.19 -9.60 9.27
N SER A 544 18.49 -10.57 10.14
CA SER A 544 17.80 -10.75 11.43
C SER A 544 17.86 -9.54 12.38
N ALA A 545 18.91 -8.71 12.27
CA ALA A 545 19.01 -7.47 13.03
C ALA A 545 18.01 -6.40 12.58
N ALA A 546 17.55 -6.45 11.32
CA ALA A 546 16.62 -5.48 10.77
C ALA A 546 15.15 -5.77 11.14
N ASP A 547 14.80 -7.05 11.40
CA ASP A 547 13.46 -7.44 11.90
C ASP A 547 13.11 -6.70 13.19
N LYS A 548 14.09 -6.61 14.08
CA LYS A 548 14.02 -5.89 15.36
C LYS A 548 13.73 -4.40 15.19
N VAL A 549 14.31 -3.74 14.19
CA VAL A 549 14.17 -2.29 13.99
C VAL A 549 13.03 -1.95 13.01
N ASN A 550 12.28 -2.95 12.57
CA ASN A 550 11.27 -2.78 11.54
C ASN A 550 10.07 -1.97 12.06
N PHE A 551 9.88 -0.76 11.56
CA PHE A 551 8.75 0.08 11.95
C PHE A 551 7.39 -0.52 11.52
N LEU A 552 7.35 -1.30 10.45
CA LEU A 552 6.09 -1.88 9.95
C LEU A 552 5.51 -2.92 10.90
N THR A 553 6.31 -3.61 11.71
CA THR A 553 5.79 -4.58 12.71
C THR A 553 4.93 -3.87 13.76
N LEU A 554 5.27 -2.63 14.11
CA LEU A 554 4.48 -1.76 15.00
C LEU A 554 3.13 -1.35 14.37
N LEU A 555 3.10 -1.10 13.05
CA LEU A 555 1.87 -0.80 12.31
C LEU A 555 1.04 -2.06 11.99
N ALA A 556 1.63 -3.25 12.01
CA ALA A 556 0.94 -4.52 11.83
C ALA A 556 0.29 -5.01 13.14
N GLY A 557 0.95 -4.83 14.29
CA GLY A 557 0.43 -5.20 15.60
C GLY A 557 0.68 -6.67 15.97
N THR A 558 0.12 -7.62 15.20
CA THR A 558 0.20 -9.06 15.52
C THR A 558 1.63 -9.62 15.58
N PRO A 559 2.53 -9.31 14.62
CA PRO A 559 3.91 -9.81 14.68
C PRO A 559 4.65 -9.32 15.94
N LEU A 560 4.44 -8.06 16.32
CA LEU A 560 5.02 -7.47 17.53
C LEU A 560 4.52 -8.17 18.79
N TYR A 561 3.22 -8.49 18.84
CA TYR A 561 2.64 -9.22 19.96
C TYR A 561 3.21 -10.64 20.08
N LEU A 562 3.27 -11.39 18.97
CA LEU A 562 3.81 -12.76 18.97
C LEU A 562 5.29 -12.82 19.37
N GLU A 563 6.12 -11.88 18.89
CA GLU A 563 7.52 -11.78 19.27
C GLU A 563 7.68 -11.42 20.76
N SER A 564 6.80 -10.56 21.28
CA SER A 564 6.86 -10.18 22.69
C SER A 564 6.53 -11.33 23.63
N VAL A 565 5.56 -12.16 23.25
CA VAL A 565 5.12 -13.31 24.03
C VAL A 565 6.16 -14.43 23.97
N SER A 566 6.76 -14.70 22.81
CA SER A 566 7.78 -15.75 22.67
C SER A 566 9.07 -15.43 23.45
N ALA A 567 9.44 -14.16 23.53
CA ALA A 567 10.64 -13.74 24.25
C ALA A 567 10.48 -13.70 25.78
N SER A 568 9.25 -13.69 26.31
CA SER A 568 8.89 -13.82 27.73
C SER A 568 9.77 -13.06 28.75
N LEU A 569 10.11 -11.80 28.45
CA LEU A 569 10.90 -10.93 29.34
C LEU A 569 10.23 -10.80 30.72
N PHE A 570 10.97 -11.18 31.78
CA PHE A 570 10.52 -11.18 33.18
C PHE A 570 9.27 -12.04 33.46
N GLY A 571 8.96 -13.03 32.62
CA GLY A 571 7.76 -13.86 32.77
C GLY A 571 6.46 -13.13 32.43
N CYS A 572 6.52 -11.91 31.89
CA CYS A 572 5.37 -11.15 31.40
C CYS A 572 5.45 -10.99 29.88
N GLY A 573 4.56 -11.67 29.14
CA GLY A 573 4.50 -11.57 27.67
C GLY A 573 4.31 -10.14 27.14
N TRP A 574 3.79 -9.23 27.97
CA TRP A 574 3.57 -7.82 27.64
C TRP A 574 4.80 -6.92 27.77
N ALA A 575 5.80 -7.33 28.55
CA ALA A 575 6.91 -6.45 28.94
C ALA A 575 7.77 -6.05 27.74
N MET A 576 8.08 -7.02 26.87
CA MET A 576 8.88 -6.75 25.68
C MET A 576 8.16 -5.81 24.71
N MET A 577 6.84 -6.00 24.51
CA MET A 577 6.03 -5.10 23.69
C MET A 577 6.06 -3.65 24.20
N ALA A 578 5.92 -3.46 25.51
CA ALA A 578 6.02 -2.15 26.13
C ALA A 578 7.42 -1.51 25.97
N VAL A 579 8.49 -2.33 26.05
CA VAL A 579 9.87 -1.88 25.80
C VAL A 579 10.05 -1.43 24.35
N TRP A 580 9.54 -2.18 23.36
CA TRP A 580 9.62 -1.81 21.94
C TRP A 580 8.89 -0.50 21.66
N ILE A 581 7.64 -0.38 22.12
CA ILE A 581 6.84 0.83 21.97
C ILE A 581 7.51 2.00 22.69
N GLY A 582 8.02 1.77 23.90
CA GLY A 582 8.73 2.76 24.69
C GLY A 582 10.02 3.24 24.00
N ALA A 583 10.83 2.32 23.48
CA ALA A 583 12.05 2.64 22.75
C ALA A 583 11.74 3.47 21.48
N ALA A 584 10.75 3.05 20.69
CA ALA A 584 10.30 3.78 19.51
C ALA A 584 9.82 5.20 19.89
N ALA A 585 9.01 5.32 20.95
CA ALA A 585 8.55 6.61 21.45
C ALA A 585 9.70 7.49 21.95
N VAL A 586 10.67 6.93 22.67
CA VAL A 586 11.85 7.67 23.18
C VAL A 586 12.70 8.19 22.04
N ILE A 587 12.98 7.38 21.01
CA ILE A 587 13.74 7.80 19.82
C ILE A 587 13.03 8.98 19.13
N VAL A 588 11.71 8.86 18.95
CA VAL A 588 10.92 9.92 18.30
C VAL A 588 10.84 11.19 19.15
N LEU A 589 10.72 11.07 20.48
CA LEU A 589 10.75 12.19 21.41
C LEU A 589 12.14 12.86 21.46
N ALA A 590 13.22 12.09 21.33
CA ALA A 590 14.58 12.60 21.23
C ALA A 590 14.78 13.46 19.97
N LEU A 591 14.12 13.12 18.85
CA LEU A 591 14.07 13.96 17.65
C LEU A 591 13.15 15.19 17.82
N LEU A 592 12.09 15.07 18.62
CA LEU A 592 11.17 16.18 18.87
C LEU A 592 11.79 17.29 19.75
N ALA A 593 12.72 16.96 20.64
CA ALA A 593 13.41 17.94 21.48
C ALA A 593 14.20 19.02 20.69
N PRO A 594 15.11 18.66 19.75
CA PRO A 594 15.79 19.65 18.90
C PRO A 594 14.81 20.38 17.98
N ALA A 595 13.80 19.69 17.45
CA ALA A 595 12.73 20.30 16.65
C ALA A 595 12.01 21.43 17.43
N LYS A 596 11.58 21.14 18.66
CA LYS A 596 10.96 22.13 19.55
C LYS A 596 11.89 23.29 19.85
N LYS A 597 13.18 23.03 20.10
CA LYS A 597 14.17 24.08 20.35
C LYS A 597 14.31 24.99 19.13
N MET A 598 14.37 24.42 17.93
CA MET A 598 14.45 25.14 16.66
C MET A 598 13.21 26.02 16.42
N PHE A 599 12.01 25.47 16.60
CA PHE A 599 10.76 26.21 16.40
C PHE A 599 10.60 27.39 17.37
N VAL A 600 10.97 27.18 18.64
CA VAL A 600 10.71 28.13 19.73
C VAL A 600 11.79 29.20 19.86
N LYS A 601 13.06 28.85 19.59
CA LYS A 601 14.22 29.74 19.79
C LYS A 601 14.87 30.26 18.52
N GLY A 602 14.71 29.55 17.39
CA GLY A 602 15.16 30.08 16.10
C GLY A 602 14.37 31.33 15.75
#